data_AF-A0A1Y1RUE6-F1
#
_entry.id   AF-A0A1Y1RUE6-F1
#
_cell.length_a   1.000
_cell.length_b   1.000
_cell.length_c   1.000
_cell.angle_alpha   90.00
_cell.angle_beta   90.00
_cell.angle_gamma   90.00
#
_symmetry.space_group_name_H-M   'P 1'
#
loop_
_entity.id
_entity.type
_entity.pdbx_description
1 polymer ?
#
loop_
_entity_poly.entity_id
_entity_poly.type
_entity_poly.pdbx_seq_one_letter_code
_entity_poly.pdbx_strand_id
1 'polypeptide(L)' 'MFHPPFCPNKECRNHYLSTKTAAWYVRNGSYSSRLFGRIQRFRCFHCGVGFSSQTFSLDIFVKKKVPYWRIFSHLITSSG' A
#
# COMPACT_ATOMS: atom_id res chain seq x y z
N MET A 1 6.28 6.47 -9.94
CA MET A 1 6.87 5.19 -9.48
C MET A 1 6.51 5.02 -8.00
N PHE A 2 5.90 3.90 -7.61
CA PHE A 2 5.39 3.72 -6.24
C PHE A 2 6.53 3.43 -5.26
N HIS A 3 6.58 4.17 -4.15
CA HIS A 3 7.54 3.98 -3.05
C HIS A 3 6.75 3.61 -1.79
N PRO A 4 6.94 2.38 -1.27
CA PRO A 4 6.38 1.95 0.01
C PRO A 4 6.72 2.93 1.15
N PRO A 5 5.72 3.44 1.89
CA PRO A 5 5.96 4.40 2.96
C PRO A 5 6.58 3.77 4.21
N PHE A 6 6.23 2.51 4.53
CA PHE A 6 6.69 1.77 5.70
C PHE A 6 6.58 0.25 5.48
N CYS A 7 7.23 -0.55 6.33
CA CYS A 7 7.12 -2.01 6.29
C CYS A 7 5.77 -2.46 6.87
N PRO A 8 4.94 -3.27 6.19
CA PRO A 8 3.62 -3.66 6.71
C PRO A 8 3.66 -4.59 7.93
N ASN A 9 4.82 -5.19 8.23
CA ASN A 9 5.00 -6.01 9.43
C ASN A 9 5.15 -5.13 10.68
N LYS A 10 4.19 -5.18 11.60
CA LYS A 10 4.14 -4.38 12.84
C LYS A 10 5.33 -4.60 13.77
N GLU A 11 5.92 -5.79 13.74
CA GLU A 11 7.10 -6.14 14.55
C GLU A 11 8.41 -5.63 13.93
N CYS A 12 8.36 -5.07 12.72
CA CYS A 12 9.55 -4.56 12.04
C CYS A 12 9.82 -3.12 12.46
N ARG A 13 11.08 -2.80 12.77
CA ARG A 13 11.50 -1.40 13.04
C ARG A 13 11.14 -0.43 11.91
N ASN A 14 11.14 -0.92 10.66
CA ASN A 14 10.79 -0.13 9.48
C ASN A 14 9.27 0.10 9.34
N HIS A 15 8.44 -0.41 10.26
CA HIS A 15 7.00 -0.12 10.33
C HIS A 15 6.73 1.29 10.85
N TYR A 16 7.49 1.70 11.87
CA TYR A 16 7.32 2.99 12.55
C TYR A 16 8.28 4.07 12.06
N LEU A 17 9.39 3.68 11.41
CA LEU A 17 10.31 4.61 10.80
C LEU A 17 9.68 5.20 9.53
N SER A 18 9.45 6.52 9.53
CA SER A 18 9.20 7.29 8.31
C SER A 18 10.47 7.30 7.48
N THR A 19 10.69 6.25 6.71
CA THR A 19 11.87 6.02 5.89
C THR A 19 11.86 6.89 4.64
N LYS A 20 12.04 8.20 4.83
CA LYS A 20 12.17 9.19 3.74
C LYS A 20 13.56 9.18 3.10
N THR A 21 14.56 8.58 3.75
CA THR A 21 15.99 8.83 3.42
C THR A 21 16.81 7.60 3.07
N ALA A 22 16.41 6.38 3.46
CA ALA A 22 17.18 5.16 3.17
C ALA A 22 16.32 4.10 2.46
N ALA A 23 16.90 3.43 1.46
CA ALA A 23 16.26 2.30 0.79
C ALA A 23 16.18 1.11 1.76
N TRP A 24 15.06 0.99 2.46
CA TRP A 24 14.79 -0.08 3.44
C TRP A 24 14.19 -1.35 2.80
N TYR A 25 13.96 -1.31 1.49
CA TYR A 25 13.37 -2.39 0.70
C TYR A 25 14.08 -2.56 -0.64
N VAL A 26 13.92 -3.74 -1.23
CA VAL A 26 14.29 -4.06 -2.62
C VAL A 26 13.06 -4.36 -3.46
N ARG A 27 13.11 -4.06 -4.76
CA ARG A 27 12.10 -4.52 -5.73
C ARG A 27 12.29 -6.00 -6.01
N ASN A 28 11.25 -6.81 -5.76
CA ASN A 28 11.29 -8.27 -5.89
C ASN A 28 10.37 -8.77 -7.01
N GLY A 29 10.61 -8.29 -8.23
CA GLY A 29 9.77 -8.62 -9.40
C GLY A 29 8.39 -7.95 -9.39
N SER A 30 7.55 -8.35 -10.34
CA SER A 30 6.19 -7.83 -10.50
C SER A 30 5.27 -8.92 -11.03
N TYR A 31 3.98 -8.85 -10.72
CA TYR A 31 2.97 -9.77 -11.28
C TYR A 31 1.79 -8.98 -11.85
N SER A 32 1.08 -9.55 -12.82
CA SER A 32 -0.07 -8.93 -13.44
C SER A 32 -1.35 -9.39 -12.77
N SER A 33 -2.15 -8.44 -12.28
CA SER A 33 -3.51 -8.66 -11.80
C SER A 33 -4.50 -8.16 -12.85
N ARG A 34 -5.56 -8.94 -13.09
CA ARG A 34 -6.65 -8.55 -14.02
C ARG A 34 -7.39 -7.27 -13.57
N LEU A 35 -7.41 -6.99 -12.26
CA LEU A 35 -8.15 -5.86 -11.67
C LEU A 35 -7.30 -4.58 -11.55
N PHE A 36 -6.00 -4.74 -11.28
CA PHE A 36 -5.10 -3.64 -10.92
C PHE A 36 -3.94 -3.45 -11.90
N GLY A 37 -3.82 -4.30 -12.92
CA GLY A 37 -2.71 -4.27 -13.86
C GLY A 37 -1.43 -4.82 -13.23
N ARG A 38 -0.28 -4.30 -13.65
CA ARG A 38 1.03 -4.75 -13.18
C ARG A 38 1.30 -4.24 -11.76
N ILE A 39 1.37 -5.17 -10.80
CA ILE A 39 1.64 -4.91 -9.39
C ILE A 39 3.13 -5.16 -9.11
N GLN A 40 3.78 -4.16 -8.53
CA GLN A 40 5.17 -4.26 -8.12
C GLN A 40 5.28 -4.97 -6.76
N ARG A 41 6.18 -5.95 -6.66
CA ARG A 41 6.53 -6.60 -5.39
C ARG A 41 7.80 -5.99 -4.80
N PHE A 42 7.86 -5.99 -3.50
CA PHE A 42 8.96 -5.47 -2.70
C PHE A 42 9.30 -6.46 -1.58
N ARG A 43 10.51 -6.37 -1.06
CA ARG A 43 10.98 -7.15 0.09
C ARG A 43 11.70 -6.23 1.06
N CYS A 44 11.36 -6.30 2.34
CA CYS A 44 12.02 -5.52 3.39
C CYS A 44 13.43 -6.09 3.64
N PHE A 45 14.44 -5.24 3.77
CA PHE A 45 15.79 -5.69 4.12
C PHE A 45 15.91 -6.14 5.58
N HIS A 46 15.09 -5.59 6.49
CA HIS A 46 15.20 -5.87 7.92
C HIS A 46 14.50 -7.15 8.34
N CYS A 47 13.24 -7.35 7.92
CA CYS A 47 12.46 -8.53 8.32
C CYS A 47 12.27 -9.56 7.19
N GLY A 48 12.74 -9.27 5.98
CA GLY A 48 12.59 -10.18 4.83
C GLY A 48 11.16 -10.33 4.30
N VAL A 49 10.16 -9.69 4.93
CA VAL A 49 8.75 -9.81 4.54
C VAL A 49 8.56 -9.30 3.11
N GLY A 50 7.84 -10.10 2.31
CA GLY A 50 7.43 -9.73 0.97
C GLY A 50 6.12 -8.94 1.03
N PHE A 51 6.05 -7.84 0.29
CA PHE A 51 4.84 -7.03 0.16
C PHE A 51 4.73 -6.44 -1.24
N SER A 52 3.67 -5.70 -1.54
CA SER A 52 3.44 -5.15 -2.87
C SER A 52 2.90 -3.73 -2.81
N SER A 53 2.86 -3.04 -3.94
CA SER A 53 2.21 -1.71 -4.01
C SER A 53 0.74 -1.78 -3.56
N GLN A 54 0.07 -2.90 -3.82
CA GLN A 54 -1.31 -3.13 -3.40
C GLN A 54 -1.48 -3.23 -1.89
N THR A 55 -0.44 -3.65 -1.15
CA THR A 55 -0.47 -3.76 0.32
C THR A 55 -0.78 -2.42 0.99
N PHE A 56 -0.50 -1.30 0.32
CA PHE A 56 -0.77 0.06 0.81
C PHE A 56 -1.97 0.70 0.10
N SER A 57 -2.61 0.01 -0.84
CA SER A 57 -3.83 0.49 -1.49
C SER A 57 -5.03 0.11 -0.62
N LEU A 58 -5.86 1.10 -0.27
CA LEU A 58 -7.13 0.89 0.44
C LEU A 58 -8.04 -0.10 -0.30
N ASP A 59 -7.89 -0.19 -1.63
CA ASP A 59 -8.65 -1.09 -2.50
C ASP A 59 -8.41 -2.58 -2.21
N ILE A 60 -7.35 -2.97 -1.48
CA ILE A 60 -7.08 -4.37 -1.16
C ILE A 60 -8.16 -4.97 -0.24
N PHE A 61 -8.65 -4.18 0.73
CA PHE A 61 -9.68 -4.63 1.67
C PHE A 61 -11.06 -4.63 1.04
N VAL A 62 -11.32 -3.70 0.12
CA VAL A 62 -12.62 -3.59 -0.54
C VAL A 62 -12.75 -4.57 -1.72
N LYS A 63 -11.63 -5.15 -2.20
CA LYS A 63 -11.56 -6.02 -3.40
C LYS A 63 -12.23 -5.41 -4.66
N LYS A 64 -12.49 -4.10 -4.62
CA LYS A 64 -13.11 -3.28 -5.67
C LYS A 64 -12.40 -1.93 -5.66
N LYS A 65 -12.16 -1.36 -6.84
CA LYS A 65 -11.78 0.04 -6.97
C LYS A 65 -12.99 0.88 -6.58
N VAL A 66 -13.00 1.46 -5.39
CA VAL A 66 -14.08 2.35 -4.97
C VAL A 66 -13.68 3.80 -5.27
N PRO A 67 -14.48 4.54 -6.04
CA PRO A 67 -14.29 5.98 -6.15
C PRO A 67 -14.65 6.66 -4.82
N TYR A 68 -13.65 6.95 -3.99
CA TYR A 68 -13.83 7.54 -2.66
C TYR A 68 -14.51 8.92 -2.66
N TRP A 69 -14.49 9.66 -3.78
CA TRP A 69 -15.18 10.95 -3.90
C TRP A 69 -16.69 10.85 -3.65
N ARG A 70 -17.30 9.71 -3.95
CA ARG A 70 -18.74 9.49 -3.73
C ARG A 70 -19.10 9.34 -2.25
N ILE A 71 -18.15 8.91 -1.43
CA ILE A 71 -18.34 8.77 0.03
C ILE A 71 -18.31 10.15 0.69
N PHE A 72 -17.40 11.03 0.26
CA PHE A 72 -17.34 12.40 0.75
C PHE A 72 -18.61 13.20 0.46
N SER A 73 -19.24 13.01 -0.71
CA SER A 73 -20.54 13.66 -1.02
C SER A 73 -21.69 13.22 -0.10
N HIS A 74 -21.64 12.00 0.47
CA HIS A 74 -22.67 11.53 1.40
C HIS A 74 -22.42 11.96 2.85
N LEU A 75 -21.19 12.36 3.21
CA LEU A 75 -20.89 12.90 4.55
C LEU A 75 -21.38 14.35 4.73
N ILE A 76 -21.45 15.12 3.64
CA ILE A 76 -21.92 16.52 3.66
C ILE A 76 -23.45 16.60 3.77
N THR A 77 -24.17 15.52 3.47
CA THR A 77 -25.64 15.48 3.45
C THR A 77 -26.29 14.99 4.74
N SER A 78 -25.51 14.57 5.75
CA SER A 78 -26.03 14.19 7.08
C SER A 78 -25.62 15.15 8.21
N SER A 79 -25.60 16.44 7.93
CA SER A 79 -25.67 17.49 8.94
C SER A 79 -27.04 18.16 8.81
N GLY A 80 -28.05 17.51 9.39
CA GLY A 80 -29.44 17.98 9.49
C GLY A 80 -29.90 17.88 10.92
#